data_AF-A0A350QU39-F1
#
_entry.id   AF-A0A350QU39-F1
#
_cell.length_a   1.000
_cell.length_b   1.000
_cell.length_c   1.000
_cell.angle_alpha   90.00
_cell.angle_beta   90.00
_cell.angle_gamma   90.00
#
_symmetry.space_group_name_H-M   'P 1'
#
loop_
_entity.id
_entity.type
_entity.pdbx_description
1 polymer ?
#
loop_
_entity_poly.entity_id
_entity_poly.type
_entity_poly.pdbx_seq_one_letter_code
_entity_poly.pdbx_strand_id
1 'polypeptide(L)'
;MIIRHSILLLLAFTTALPAFSANRDFHTNTGKAINGDVIKYFEDGTILLKRSKDNQLFRIDLSIFTQDDQAFVKNNFPPNHDSLPEFNRPLSDRDLTINSQYIDNLVLTHLRKYNQRPNDMASDETFLRRTYLKIIGRIPTLEEGREFLEDRDRSTKRRKLVDKLLASEGFNSNWFHFWADILRAKERINNNRAGGGAFIDYIKESIASNKPYDKWVKEMLSSTGPLWQEGNGAVGYYARDAGMPLDNMSNTVRIFLGTSLECAQCHDHPFDRWTQKQFYEMAAYTNGMGRVERKDAPHIKEMNKLVRDEQRKWEKTDNPENARKLRDAHRGISDLLKVGLDDLGKGSIKLPDDYQYDNAVPGQELKAQTIFGLAITLDENLEKQGSRVSYATWLASPANPRFSNVIANRLWKKTFGIGLIEPVDNMFDDTMPTNPELMLHLEKLMVALNYDLKEFLRILYNTKAFQRKAVARDVMARDAKDETMPPEVKWVVAGPHPSNPKRLSVP
;
A
#
# COMPACT_ATOMS: atom_id res chain seq x y z
N MET A 1 45.20 -8.52 51.83
CA MET A 1 45.39 -7.32 50.97
C MET A 1 44.75 -7.64 49.62
N ILE A 2 43.42 -7.75 49.54
CA ILE A 2 42.44 -6.73 49.10
C ILE A 2 42.82 -6.03 47.77
N ILE A 3 41.84 -6.01 46.84
CA ILE A 3 41.59 -5.04 45.73
C ILE A 3 42.10 -5.49 44.34
N ARG A 4 41.33 -5.57 43.24
CA ARG A 4 39.89 -5.38 42.94
C ARG A 4 39.59 -6.05 41.58
N HIS A 5 38.40 -6.65 41.46
CA HIS A 5 37.75 -6.95 40.19
C HIS A 5 37.23 -5.65 39.54
N SER A 6 37.41 -5.50 38.23
CA SER A 6 36.65 -4.56 37.41
C SER A 6 35.63 -5.36 36.59
N ILE A 7 34.44 -5.52 37.16
CA ILE A 7 33.24 -5.98 36.45
C ILE A 7 32.81 -4.82 35.56
N LEU A 8 32.96 -4.97 34.24
CA LEU A 8 32.28 -4.10 33.29
C LEU A 8 30.79 -4.46 33.33
N LEU A 9 30.01 -3.66 34.05
CA LEU A 9 28.56 -3.69 33.97
C LEU A 9 28.17 -3.24 32.56
N LEU A 10 27.80 -4.20 31.69
CA LEU A 10 26.98 -3.90 30.53
C LEU A 10 25.58 -3.52 31.05
N LEU A 11 25.39 -2.23 31.35
CA LEU A 11 24.07 -1.65 31.39
C LEU A 11 23.52 -1.66 29.96
N ALA A 12 22.79 -2.73 29.64
CA ALA A 12 21.87 -2.72 28.52
C ALA A 12 20.82 -1.65 28.83
N PHE A 13 20.97 -0.46 28.25
CA PHE A 13 19.86 0.48 28.11
C PHE A 13 18.84 -0.19 27.18
N THR A 14 17.94 -0.96 27.76
CA THR A 14 16.66 -1.27 27.12
C THR A 14 15.86 0.02 27.16
N THR A 15 16.00 0.85 26.13
CA THR A 15 14.98 1.83 25.83
C THR A 15 13.68 1.06 25.67
N ALA A 16 12.73 1.31 26.57
CA ALA A 16 11.41 0.73 26.50
C ALA A 16 10.73 1.32 25.26
N LEU A 17 10.90 0.64 24.12
CA LEU A 17 10.07 0.87 22.95
C LEU A 17 8.63 0.64 23.41
N PRO A 18 7.73 1.61 23.30
CA PRO A 18 6.31 1.36 23.52
C PRO A 18 5.88 0.42 22.40
N ALA A 19 5.77 -0.86 22.76
CA ALA A 19 5.18 -1.84 21.90
C ALA A 19 3.75 -1.39 21.61
N PHE A 20 3.30 -1.63 20.39
CA PHE A 20 1.87 -1.80 20.16
C PHE A 20 1.44 -2.95 21.06
N SER A 21 0.82 -2.62 22.19
CA SER A 21 0.28 -3.60 23.11
C SER A 21 -1.03 -4.07 22.52
N ALA A 22 -0.95 -5.14 21.74
CA ALA A 22 -2.11 -5.95 21.43
C ALA A 22 -2.31 -6.94 22.58
N ASN A 23 -2.56 -6.44 23.80
CA ASN A 23 -2.86 -7.29 24.93
C ASN A 23 -4.15 -8.03 24.58
N ARG A 24 -3.99 -9.29 24.19
CA ARG A 24 -5.02 -10.10 23.55
C ARG A 24 -4.94 -11.51 24.09
N ASP A 25 -6.09 -12.16 24.10
CA ASP A 25 -6.18 -13.59 24.32
C ASP A 25 -5.83 -14.34 23.03
N PHE A 26 -4.65 -14.96 23.03
CA PHE A 26 -4.22 -15.89 21.98
C PHE A 26 -4.73 -17.29 22.30
N HIS A 27 -5.55 -17.86 21.44
CA HIS A 27 -6.20 -19.14 21.64
C HIS A 27 -5.39 -20.25 20.98
N THR A 28 -5.03 -21.27 21.74
CA THR A 28 -4.37 -22.47 21.20
C THR A 28 -5.40 -23.37 20.50
N ASN A 29 -4.94 -24.23 19.59
CA ASN A 29 -5.77 -25.27 18.95
C ASN A 29 -6.39 -26.26 19.96
N THR A 30 -5.91 -26.27 21.20
CA THR A 30 -6.44 -27.07 22.32
C THR A 30 -7.51 -26.33 23.14
N GLY A 31 -7.86 -25.09 22.79
CA GLY A 31 -8.85 -24.27 23.49
C GLY A 31 -8.32 -23.48 24.69
N LYS A 32 -7.03 -23.59 25.02
CA LYS A 32 -6.42 -22.75 26.08
C LYS A 32 -6.11 -21.36 25.56
N ALA A 33 -6.45 -20.32 26.32
CA ALA A 33 -6.09 -18.94 26.03
C ALA A 33 -4.80 -18.54 26.77
N ILE A 34 -3.93 -17.81 26.08
CA ILE A 34 -2.74 -17.16 26.62
C ILE A 34 -2.91 -15.66 26.41
N ASN A 35 -3.14 -14.93 27.50
CA ASN A 35 -3.21 -13.48 27.47
C ASN A 35 -1.80 -12.87 27.42
N GLY A 36 -1.51 -12.07 26.40
CA GLY A 36 -0.18 -11.49 26.21
C GLY A 36 -0.06 -10.51 25.05
N ASP A 37 1.14 -9.97 24.87
CA ASP A 37 1.55 -9.12 23.75
C ASP A 37 2.55 -9.85 22.86
N VAL A 38 2.41 -9.75 21.54
CA VAL A 38 3.43 -10.22 20.61
C VAL A 38 4.49 -9.13 20.47
N ILE A 39 5.73 -9.48 20.83
CA ILE A 39 6.88 -8.57 20.77
C ILE A 39 7.57 -8.66 19.41
N LYS A 40 7.68 -9.88 18.86
CA LYS A 40 8.35 -10.12 17.58
C LYS A 40 7.82 -11.38 16.90
N TYR A 41 7.74 -11.35 15.57
CA TYR A 41 7.50 -12.52 14.72
C TYR A 41 8.79 -12.89 13.97
N PHE A 42 9.19 -14.15 14.02
CA PHE A 42 10.43 -14.66 13.44
C PHE A 42 10.17 -15.45 12.16
N GLU A 43 11.20 -15.55 11.32
CA GLU A 43 11.12 -16.24 10.02
C GLU A 43 10.86 -17.75 10.14
N ASP A 44 11.27 -18.36 11.24
CA ASP A 44 11.06 -19.77 11.52
C ASP A 44 9.61 -20.09 11.92
N GLY A 45 8.72 -19.10 11.87
CA GLY A 45 7.31 -19.26 12.24
C GLY A 45 7.07 -19.15 13.74
N THR A 46 8.07 -18.80 14.54
CA THR A 46 7.90 -18.56 15.98
C THR A 46 7.58 -17.11 16.29
N ILE A 47 6.92 -16.86 17.43
CA ILE A 47 6.69 -15.53 18.00
C ILE A 47 7.40 -15.41 19.35
N LEU A 48 7.86 -14.20 19.66
CA LEU A 48 8.21 -13.80 21.02
C LEU A 48 6.96 -13.20 21.67
N LEU A 49 6.33 -13.94 22.57
CA LEU A 49 5.13 -13.51 23.29
C LEU A 49 5.49 -13.09 24.72
N LYS A 50 5.07 -11.91 25.14
CA LYS A 50 5.13 -11.42 26.52
C LYS A 50 3.80 -11.67 27.21
N ARG A 51 3.76 -12.59 28.18
CA ARG A 51 2.53 -12.91 28.91
C ARG A 51 2.16 -11.77 29.88
N SER A 52 0.91 -11.34 29.87
CA SER A 52 0.47 -10.16 30.66
C SER A 52 0.49 -10.40 32.16
N LYS A 53 0.21 -11.63 32.61
CA LYS A 53 0.10 -11.97 34.04
C LYS A 53 1.41 -11.71 34.82
N ASP A 54 2.55 -11.97 34.20
CA ASP A 54 3.86 -11.97 34.87
C ASP A 54 4.99 -11.36 34.04
N ASN A 55 4.67 -10.76 32.89
CA ASN A 55 5.62 -10.15 31.97
C ASN A 55 6.71 -11.09 31.44
N GLN A 56 6.54 -12.42 31.58
CA GLN A 56 7.50 -13.40 31.08
C GLN A 56 7.45 -13.48 29.55
N LEU A 57 8.63 -13.64 28.94
CA LEU A 57 8.79 -13.79 27.50
C LEU A 57 8.92 -15.27 27.14
N PHE A 58 8.15 -15.69 26.13
CA PHE A 58 8.15 -17.05 25.60
C PHE A 58 8.40 -17.01 24.09
N ARG A 59 9.26 -17.91 23.60
CA ARG A 59 9.34 -18.19 22.16
C ARG A 59 8.43 -19.37 21.85
N ILE A 60 7.38 -19.13 21.08
CA ILE A 60 6.30 -20.09 20.83
C ILE A 60 6.12 -20.26 19.33
N ASP A 61 5.91 -21.50 18.87
CA ASP A 61 5.56 -21.76 17.48
C ASP A 61 4.15 -21.23 17.18
N LEU A 62 4.01 -20.38 16.15
CA LEU A 62 2.74 -19.73 15.82
C LEU A 62 1.66 -20.76 15.43
N SER A 63 2.03 -21.94 14.94
CA SER A 63 1.10 -23.01 14.54
C SER A 63 0.30 -23.60 15.70
N ILE A 64 0.69 -23.37 16.95
CA ILE A 64 -0.10 -23.83 18.10
C ILE A 64 -1.40 -23.05 18.29
N PHE A 65 -1.48 -21.84 17.71
CA PHE A 65 -2.63 -20.95 17.86
C PHE A 65 -3.67 -21.16 16.77
N THR A 66 -4.89 -20.67 17.02
CA THR A 66 -5.99 -20.69 16.05
C THR A 66 -5.62 -19.95 14.78
N GLN A 67 -6.27 -20.28 13.66
CA GLN A 67 -6.00 -19.61 12.38
C GLN A 67 -6.20 -18.09 12.46
N ASP A 68 -7.15 -17.61 13.28
CA ASP A 68 -7.41 -16.18 13.48
C ASP A 68 -6.26 -15.47 14.20
N ASP A 69 -5.68 -16.12 15.21
CA ASP A 69 -4.50 -15.61 15.91
C ASP A 69 -3.26 -15.65 15.03
N GLN A 70 -3.09 -16.69 14.20
CA GLN A 70 -2.01 -16.77 13.23
C GLN A 70 -2.11 -15.66 12.18
N ALA A 71 -3.31 -15.42 11.66
CA ALA A 71 -3.59 -14.36 10.71
C ALA A 71 -3.29 -12.99 11.33
N PHE A 72 -3.79 -12.76 12.55
CA PHE A 72 -3.54 -11.53 13.29
C PHE A 72 -2.05 -11.22 13.40
N VAL A 73 -1.23 -12.20 13.81
CA VAL A 73 0.21 -12.00 13.94
C VAL A 73 0.83 -11.64 12.58
N LYS A 74 0.55 -12.42 11.54
CA LYS A 74 1.16 -12.22 10.21
C LYS A 74 0.75 -10.89 9.57
N ASN A 75 -0.44 -10.41 9.88
CA ASN A 75 -1.00 -9.19 9.33
C ASN A 75 -0.60 -7.92 10.11
N ASN A 76 -0.22 -8.06 11.38
CA ASN A 76 0.08 -6.94 12.27
C ASN A 76 1.55 -6.82 12.67
N PHE A 77 2.36 -7.85 12.42
CA PHE A 77 3.78 -7.87 12.75
C PHE A 77 4.59 -8.29 11.53
N PRO A 78 5.58 -7.49 11.12
CA PRO A 78 6.39 -7.82 9.96
C PRO A 78 7.15 -9.13 10.25
N PRO A 79 7.30 -10.02 9.25
CA PRO A 79 8.29 -11.06 9.35
C PRO A 79 9.67 -10.41 9.51
N ASN A 80 10.52 -11.04 10.30
CA ASN A 80 11.88 -10.56 10.41
C ASN A 80 12.57 -10.61 9.04
N HIS A 81 13.17 -9.52 8.58
CA HIS A 81 13.89 -9.46 7.30
C HIS A 81 15.39 -9.70 7.49
N ASP A 82 15.75 -10.59 8.42
CA ASP A 82 17.15 -10.87 8.71
C ASP A 82 17.82 -11.45 7.45
N SER A 83 18.73 -10.67 6.87
CA SER A 83 19.56 -11.05 5.72
C SER A 83 18.78 -11.36 4.43
N LEU A 84 18.06 -10.37 3.90
CA LEU A 84 17.55 -10.42 2.52
C LEU A 84 18.71 -10.44 1.49
N PRO A 85 18.55 -11.13 0.34
CA PRO A 85 19.56 -11.11 -0.71
C PRO A 85 19.70 -9.70 -1.29
N GLU A 86 20.93 -9.27 -1.55
CA GLU A 86 21.20 -8.06 -2.30
C GLU A 86 21.19 -8.34 -3.80
N PHE A 87 20.46 -7.53 -4.56
CA PHE A 87 20.37 -7.64 -6.00
C PHE A 87 21.06 -6.47 -6.70
N ASN A 88 21.90 -6.80 -7.69
CA ASN A 88 22.30 -5.83 -8.70
C ASN A 88 21.12 -5.57 -9.64
N ARG A 89 20.93 -4.29 -10.00
CA ARG A 89 19.83 -3.83 -10.86
C ARG A 89 20.39 -3.20 -12.14
N PRO A 90 19.87 -3.57 -13.33
CA PRO A 90 18.81 -4.56 -13.57
C PRO A 90 19.21 -5.99 -13.17
N LEU A 91 18.22 -6.84 -12.87
CA LEU A 91 18.49 -8.20 -12.40
C LEU A 91 19.26 -9.02 -13.44
N SER A 92 20.22 -9.81 -12.96
CA SER A 92 20.91 -10.78 -13.81
C SER A 92 19.93 -11.85 -14.32
N ASP A 93 20.19 -12.40 -15.51
CA ASP A 93 19.38 -13.49 -16.07
C ASP A 93 19.29 -14.70 -15.12
N ARG A 94 20.35 -14.92 -14.32
CA ARG A 94 20.39 -15.97 -13.30
C ARG A 94 19.40 -15.67 -12.17
N ASP A 95 19.45 -14.49 -11.59
CA ASP A 95 18.58 -14.12 -10.45
C ASP A 95 17.11 -14.04 -10.88
N LEU A 96 16.84 -13.51 -12.08
CA LEU A 96 15.51 -13.53 -12.67
C LEU A 96 14.97 -14.96 -12.80
N THR A 97 15.80 -15.88 -13.31
CA THR A 97 15.41 -17.29 -13.49
C THR A 97 15.19 -17.99 -12.16
N ILE A 98 16.07 -17.78 -11.16
CA ILE A 98 15.94 -18.39 -9.84
C ILE A 98 14.62 -17.96 -9.16
N ASN A 99 14.34 -16.67 -9.13
CA ASN A 99 13.15 -16.14 -8.45
C ASN A 99 11.85 -16.53 -9.17
N SER A 100 11.82 -16.45 -10.51
CA SER A 100 10.63 -16.88 -11.28
C SER A 100 10.34 -18.39 -11.14
N GLN A 101 11.38 -19.23 -11.12
CA GLN A 101 11.24 -20.67 -10.89
C GLN A 101 10.80 -20.98 -9.46
N TYR A 102 11.28 -20.23 -8.47
CA TYR A 102 10.86 -20.41 -7.08
C TYR A 102 9.38 -20.11 -6.90
N ILE A 103 8.88 -19.01 -7.49
CA ILE A 103 7.45 -18.68 -7.54
C ILE A 103 6.65 -19.82 -8.20
N ASP A 104 7.11 -20.32 -9.35
CA ASP A 104 6.46 -21.45 -10.02
C ASP A 104 6.38 -22.69 -9.12
N ASN A 105 7.46 -22.99 -8.38
CA ASN A 105 7.50 -24.13 -7.47
C ASN A 105 6.50 -23.98 -6.31
N LEU A 106 6.33 -22.77 -5.75
CA LEU A 106 5.34 -22.50 -4.71
C LEU A 106 3.91 -22.65 -5.25
N VAL A 107 3.64 -22.16 -6.46
CA VAL A 107 2.34 -22.34 -7.13
C VAL A 107 2.06 -23.82 -7.37
N LEU A 108 3.03 -24.56 -7.93
CA LEU A 108 2.88 -25.99 -8.23
C LEU A 108 2.70 -26.82 -6.96
N THR A 109 3.44 -26.52 -5.90
CA THR A 109 3.31 -27.19 -4.60
C THR A 109 1.90 -26.98 -4.04
N HIS A 110 1.38 -25.76 -4.13
CA HIS A 110 0.02 -25.46 -3.68
C HIS A 110 -1.04 -26.18 -4.52
N LEU A 111 -0.91 -26.20 -5.85
CA LEU A 111 -1.83 -26.96 -6.72
C LEU A 111 -1.85 -28.46 -6.38
N ARG A 112 -0.69 -29.05 -6.06
CA ARG A 112 -0.59 -30.45 -5.63
C ARG A 112 -1.35 -30.72 -4.33
N LYS A 113 -1.36 -29.79 -3.37
CA LYS A 113 -2.17 -29.90 -2.13
C LYS A 113 -3.67 -30.05 -2.45
N TYR A 114 -4.13 -29.54 -3.59
CA TYR A 114 -5.52 -29.66 -4.08
C TYR A 114 -5.71 -30.76 -5.14
N ASN A 115 -4.73 -31.64 -5.35
CA ASN A 115 -4.74 -32.66 -6.42
C ASN A 115 -4.99 -32.07 -7.82
N GLN A 116 -4.58 -30.81 -8.05
CA GLN A 116 -4.73 -30.13 -9.34
C GLN A 116 -3.42 -30.18 -10.13
N ARG A 117 -3.57 -30.24 -11.46
CA ARG A 117 -2.45 -30.11 -12.40
C ARG A 117 -2.44 -28.70 -12.97
N PRO A 118 -1.25 -28.13 -13.25
CA PRO A 118 -1.18 -26.85 -13.94
C PRO A 118 -1.72 -26.97 -15.37
N ASN A 119 -2.32 -25.89 -15.88
CA ASN A 119 -2.74 -25.80 -17.28
C ASN A 119 -1.56 -25.91 -18.24
N ASP A 120 -1.79 -26.29 -19.49
CA ASP A 120 -0.74 -26.30 -20.52
C ASP A 120 -0.09 -24.93 -20.72
N MET A 121 1.09 -24.93 -21.34
CA MET A 121 1.69 -23.70 -21.85
C MET A 121 0.78 -23.03 -22.88
N ALA A 122 0.69 -21.71 -22.84
CA ALA A 122 0.01 -20.94 -23.86
C ALA A 122 0.80 -20.97 -25.18
N SER A 123 0.10 -20.86 -26.31
CA SER A 123 0.74 -20.67 -27.61
C SER A 123 1.50 -19.35 -27.66
N ASP A 124 2.41 -19.20 -28.62
CA ASP A 124 3.20 -17.99 -28.76
C ASP A 124 2.33 -16.78 -29.14
N GLU A 125 1.28 -16.96 -29.94
CA GLU A 125 0.30 -15.93 -30.29
C GLU A 125 -0.48 -15.46 -29.05
N THR A 126 -0.88 -16.41 -28.21
CA THR A 126 -1.60 -16.12 -26.96
C THR A 126 -0.69 -15.37 -25.99
N PHE A 127 0.55 -15.83 -25.83
CA PHE A 127 1.54 -15.16 -24.99
C PHE A 127 1.82 -13.75 -25.49
N LEU A 128 2.10 -13.59 -26.79
CA LEU A 128 2.36 -12.30 -27.42
C LEU A 128 1.22 -11.31 -27.14
N ARG A 129 -0.03 -11.66 -27.48
CA ARG A 129 -1.18 -10.78 -27.26
C ARG A 129 -1.35 -10.43 -25.78
N ARG A 130 -1.20 -11.41 -24.88
CA ARG A 130 -1.33 -11.20 -23.43
C ARG A 130 -0.28 -10.22 -22.91
N THR A 131 0.98 -10.42 -23.27
CA THR A 131 2.10 -9.63 -22.78
C THR A 131 1.98 -8.18 -23.26
N TYR A 132 1.58 -7.96 -24.51
CA TYR A 132 1.28 -6.63 -25.05
C TYR A 132 0.15 -5.91 -24.28
N LEU A 133 -0.98 -6.59 -24.05
CA LEU A 133 -2.11 -6.03 -23.31
C LEU A 133 -1.76 -5.75 -21.84
N LYS A 134 -1.02 -6.66 -21.19
CA LYS A 134 -0.67 -6.53 -19.78
C LYS A 134 0.39 -5.46 -19.54
N ILE A 135 1.43 -5.39 -20.36
CA ILE A 135 2.58 -4.51 -20.12
C ILE A 135 2.34 -3.12 -20.70
N ILE A 136 1.85 -3.01 -21.94
CA ILE A 136 1.75 -1.71 -22.63
C ILE A 136 0.31 -1.29 -23.01
N GLY A 137 -0.70 -2.09 -22.68
CA GLY A 137 -2.11 -1.69 -22.79
C GLY A 137 -2.70 -1.69 -24.20
N ARG A 138 -2.01 -2.24 -25.20
CA ARG A 138 -2.50 -2.38 -26.59
C ARG A 138 -2.20 -3.76 -27.14
N ILE A 139 -2.72 -4.08 -28.33
CA ILE A 139 -2.35 -5.29 -29.08
C ILE A 139 -1.06 -5.04 -29.89
N PRO A 140 -0.29 -6.09 -30.25
CA PRO A 140 0.87 -5.95 -31.13
C PRO A 140 0.45 -5.46 -32.53
N THR A 141 1.32 -4.71 -33.19
CA THR A 141 1.20 -4.42 -34.63
C THR A 141 1.52 -5.67 -35.45
N LEU A 142 1.21 -5.63 -36.75
CA LEU A 142 1.53 -6.73 -37.66
C LEU A 142 3.04 -7.02 -37.71
N GLU A 143 3.86 -5.96 -37.72
CA GLU A 143 5.33 -6.08 -37.78
C GLU A 143 5.89 -6.65 -36.48
N GLU A 144 5.47 -6.12 -35.32
CA GLU A 144 5.86 -6.64 -34.01
C GLU A 144 5.47 -8.12 -33.84
N GLY A 145 4.29 -8.49 -34.36
CA GLY A 145 3.83 -9.88 -34.35
C GLY A 145 4.70 -10.79 -35.21
N ARG A 146 5.07 -10.36 -36.43
CA ARG A 146 5.97 -11.12 -37.30
C ARG A 146 7.35 -11.27 -36.67
N GLU A 147 7.94 -10.19 -36.18
CA GLU A 147 9.25 -10.18 -35.50
C GLU A 147 9.31 -11.25 -34.40
N PHE A 148 8.29 -11.31 -33.54
CA PHE A 148 8.25 -12.28 -32.44
C PHE A 148 7.97 -13.73 -32.88
N LEU A 149 7.07 -13.92 -33.85
CA LEU A 149 6.68 -15.26 -34.31
C LEU A 149 7.74 -15.91 -35.19
N GLU A 150 8.53 -15.12 -35.93
CA GLU A 150 9.62 -15.59 -36.76
C GLU A 150 10.92 -15.86 -35.97
N ASP A 151 11.06 -15.32 -34.74
CA ASP A 151 12.18 -15.61 -33.85
C ASP A 151 12.21 -17.11 -33.47
N ARG A 152 13.28 -17.77 -33.90
CA ARG A 152 13.54 -19.21 -33.69
C ARG A 152 14.15 -19.51 -32.33
N ASP A 153 14.63 -18.52 -31.58
CA ASP A 153 15.18 -18.69 -30.24
C ASP A 153 14.07 -18.89 -29.20
N ARG A 154 13.54 -20.11 -29.15
CA ARG A 154 12.49 -20.50 -28.21
C ARG A 154 12.89 -20.37 -26.74
N SER A 155 14.18 -20.31 -26.44
CA SER A 155 14.69 -20.28 -25.07
C SER A 155 14.62 -18.88 -24.46
N THR A 156 14.80 -17.83 -25.27
CA THR A 156 14.86 -16.46 -24.76
C THR A 156 13.87 -15.48 -25.38
N LYS A 157 13.23 -15.80 -26.52
CA LYS A 157 12.37 -14.83 -27.22
C LYS A 157 11.27 -14.21 -26.36
N ARG A 158 10.65 -15.01 -25.47
CA ARG A 158 9.62 -14.53 -24.54
C ARG A 158 10.18 -13.55 -23.50
N ARG A 159 11.38 -13.83 -22.99
CA ARG A 159 12.09 -12.94 -22.07
C ARG A 159 12.49 -11.64 -22.76
N LYS A 160 13.11 -11.73 -23.95
CA LYS A 160 13.46 -10.56 -24.77
C LYS A 160 12.25 -9.68 -25.05
N LEU A 161 11.09 -10.27 -25.35
CA LEU A 161 9.85 -9.51 -25.52
C LEU A 161 9.42 -8.79 -24.23
N VAL A 162 9.42 -9.47 -23.08
CA VAL A 162 9.08 -8.85 -21.79
C VAL A 162 10.01 -7.67 -21.50
N ASP A 163 11.31 -7.84 -21.69
CA ASP A 163 12.32 -6.81 -21.45
C ASP A 163 12.12 -5.62 -22.40
N LYS A 164 11.88 -5.88 -23.70
CA LYS A 164 11.56 -4.85 -24.71
C LYS A 164 10.33 -4.03 -24.32
N LEU A 165 9.28 -4.69 -23.85
CA LEU A 165 8.03 -4.01 -23.50
C LEU A 165 8.13 -3.22 -22.20
N LEU A 166 8.79 -3.74 -21.16
CA LEU A 166 8.99 -3.04 -19.88
C LEU A 166 9.87 -1.78 -20.04
N ALA A 167 10.78 -1.77 -21.00
CA ALA A 167 11.62 -0.62 -21.32
C ALA A 167 10.93 0.43 -22.22
N SER A 168 9.72 0.17 -22.72
CA SER A 168 9.05 1.02 -23.71
C SER A 168 8.27 2.20 -23.09
N GLU A 169 8.07 3.27 -23.88
CA GLU A 169 7.14 4.35 -23.50
C GLU A 169 5.68 3.87 -23.37
N GLY A 170 5.34 2.80 -24.07
CA GLY A 170 4.03 2.13 -23.94
C GLY A 170 3.81 1.60 -22.54
N PHE A 171 4.87 1.08 -21.88
CA PHE A 171 4.79 0.70 -20.47
C PHE A 171 4.50 1.92 -19.61
N ASN A 172 5.25 3.01 -19.77
CA ASN A 172 5.06 4.23 -18.98
C ASN A 172 3.62 4.77 -19.09
N SER A 173 3.06 4.76 -20.31
CA SER A 173 1.69 5.24 -20.56
C SER A 173 0.63 4.34 -19.90
N ASN A 174 0.75 3.03 -20.05
CA ASN A 174 -0.17 2.07 -19.42
C ASN A 174 -0.07 2.09 -17.88
N TRP A 175 1.16 2.18 -17.35
CA TRP A 175 1.38 2.26 -15.90
C TRP A 175 0.93 3.59 -15.32
N PHE A 176 1.00 4.69 -16.08
CA PHE A 176 0.42 5.96 -15.67
C PHE A 176 -1.09 5.80 -15.41
N HIS A 177 -1.84 5.21 -16.32
CA HIS A 177 -3.29 5.01 -16.10
C HIS A 177 -3.58 4.16 -14.86
N PHE A 178 -2.81 3.08 -14.65
CA PHE A 178 -2.96 2.24 -13.47
C PHE A 178 -2.72 3.02 -12.16
N TRP A 179 -1.65 3.80 -12.09
CA TRP A 179 -1.32 4.57 -10.89
C TRP A 179 -2.16 5.83 -10.72
N ALA A 180 -2.54 6.49 -11.81
CA ALA A 180 -3.40 7.67 -11.78
C ALA A 180 -4.78 7.34 -11.18
N ASP A 181 -5.32 6.17 -11.49
CA ASP A 181 -6.58 5.70 -10.90
C ASP A 181 -6.45 5.44 -9.39
N ILE A 182 -5.46 4.63 -9.00
CA ILE A 182 -5.18 4.31 -7.58
C ILE A 182 -4.89 5.57 -6.76
N LEU A 183 -4.05 6.46 -7.28
CA LEU A 183 -3.66 7.71 -6.63
C LEU A 183 -4.68 8.83 -6.85
N ARG A 184 -5.84 8.53 -7.46
CA ARG A 184 -6.94 9.48 -7.69
C ARG A 184 -6.44 10.80 -8.29
N ALA A 185 -5.56 10.71 -9.28
CA ALA A 185 -4.99 11.87 -9.94
C ALA A 185 -6.11 12.61 -10.68
N LYS A 186 -6.30 13.89 -10.33
CA LYS A 186 -7.34 14.74 -10.91
C LYS A 186 -6.69 15.84 -11.72
N GLU A 187 -7.17 16.06 -12.94
CA GLU A 187 -6.77 17.24 -13.72
C GLU A 187 -7.25 18.54 -13.05
N ARG A 188 -8.42 18.48 -12.38
CA ARG A 188 -9.04 19.63 -11.73
C ARG A 188 -9.23 19.35 -10.25
N ILE A 189 -8.60 20.18 -9.42
CA ILE A 189 -8.76 20.15 -7.97
C ILE A 189 -9.87 21.15 -7.58
N ASN A 190 -10.78 20.72 -6.70
CA ASN A 190 -11.87 21.53 -6.14
C ASN A 190 -12.78 22.21 -7.19
N ASN A 191 -13.44 21.41 -8.04
CA ASN A 191 -14.45 21.85 -9.03
C ASN A 191 -14.01 23.03 -9.95
N ASN A 192 -12.87 22.87 -10.63
CA ASN A 192 -12.33 23.70 -11.73
C ASN A 192 -11.41 24.90 -11.38
N ARG A 193 -10.67 24.90 -10.27
CA ARG A 193 -9.91 26.12 -9.89
C ARG A 193 -8.39 25.95 -9.87
N ALA A 194 -7.89 24.82 -9.41
CA ALA A 194 -6.46 24.52 -9.40
C ALA A 194 -6.14 23.36 -10.35
N GLY A 195 -5.17 23.56 -11.25
CA GLY A 195 -4.70 22.51 -12.15
C GLY A 195 -3.92 21.44 -11.38
N GLY A 196 -4.38 20.19 -11.42
CA GLY A 196 -3.65 19.05 -10.88
C GLY A 196 -2.57 18.49 -11.81
N GLY A 197 -2.26 19.21 -12.90
CA GLY A 197 -1.25 18.84 -13.89
C GLY A 197 0.11 18.52 -13.28
N ALA A 198 0.59 19.32 -12.33
CA ALA A 198 1.87 19.09 -11.65
C ALA A 198 1.92 17.72 -10.93
N PHE A 199 0.79 17.26 -10.35
CA PHE A 199 0.73 15.93 -9.74
C PHE A 199 0.73 14.82 -10.79
N ILE A 200 0.00 15.03 -11.88
CA ILE A 200 -0.05 14.11 -13.02
C ILE A 200 1.35 13.93 -13.61
N ASP A 201 2.07 15.03 -13.84
CA ASP A 201 3.41 15.00 -14.41
C ASP A 201 4.42 14.37 -13.44
N TYR A 202 4.30 14.66 -12.13
CA TYR A 202 5.06 13.97 -11.10
C TYR A 202 4.86 12.44 -11.09
N ILE A 203 3.62 11.96 -11.29
CA ILE A 203 3.33 10.51 -11.42
C ILE A 203 4.03 9.96 -12.67
N LYS A 204 3.91 10.63 -13.82
CA LYS A 204 4.56 10.20 -15.08
C LYS A 204 6.07 10.13 -14.92
N GLU A 205 6.68 11.16 -14.34
CA GLU A 205 8.13 11.23 -14.08
C GLU A 205 8.60 10.13 -13.13
N SER A 206 7.83 9.86 -12.07
CA SER A 206 8.15 8.79 -11.11
C SER A 206 8.12 7.41 -11.77
N ILE A 207 7.20 7.19 -12.72
CA ILE A 207 7.14 5.94 -13.50
C ILE A 207 8.28 5.86 -14.53
N ALA A 208 8.52 6.94 -15.27
CA ALA A 208 9.56 7.01 -16.29
C ALA A 208 10.95 6.76 -15.69
N SER A 209 11.25 7.40 -14.55
CA SER A 209 12.51 7.25 -13.81
C SER A 209 12.65 5.93 -13.03
N ASN A 210 11.62 5.07 -13.04
CA ASN A 210 11.55 3.85 -12.22
C ASN A 210 11.83 4.13 -10.73
N LYS A 211 11.21 5.19 -10.20
CA LYS A 211 11.40 5.59 -8.79
C LYS A 211 11.02 4.42 -7.86
N PRO A 212 11.88 4.04 -6.90
CA PRO A 212 11.54 3.05 -5.89
C PRO A 212 10.24 3.40 -5.18
N TYR A 213 9.33 2.43 -5.06
CA TYR A 213 7.98 2.71 -4.57
C TYR A 213 7.95 3.23 -3.14
N ASP A 214 8.82 2.76 -2.24
CA ASP A 214 8.91 3.30 -0.88
C ASP A 214 9.33 4.77 -0.87
N LYS A 215 10.26 5.17 -1.74
CA LYS A 215 10.71 6.56 -1.88
C LYS A 215 9.61 7.42 -2.48
N TRP A 216 8.92 6.91 -3.51
CA TRP A 216 7.78 7.58 -4.12
C TRP A 216 6.68 7.86 -3.09
N VAL A 217 6.31 6.85 -2.28
CA VAL A 217 5.29 6.99 -1.24
C VAL A 217 5.76 7.93 -0.13
N LYS A 218 7.02 7.83 0.32
CA LYS A 218 7.56 8.75 1.33
C LYS A 218 7.45 10.20 0.87
N GLU A 219 7.92 10.48 -0.34
CA GLU A 219 7.91 11.82 -0.94
C GLU A 219 6.48 12.38 -1.07
N MET A 220 5.52 11.57 -1.55
CA MET A 220 4.11 11.99 -1.62
C MET A 220 3.56 12.36 -0.24
N LEU A 221 3.85 11.53 0.78
CA LEU A 221 3.27 11.71 2.11
C LEU A 221 3.98 12.77 2.95
N SER A 222 5.22 13.14 2.60
CA SER A 222 6.06 14.07 3.37
C SER A 222 6.31 15.42 2.70
N SER A 223 5.72 15.69 1.52
CA SER A 223 5.98 16.92 0.76
C SER A 223 5.26 18.17 1.32
N THR A 224 5.90 19.32 1.11
CA THR A 224 5.43 20.67 1.48
C THR A 224 5.84 21.71 0.45
N GLY A 225 5.26 22.90 0.54
CA GLY A 225 5.55 24.03 -0.33
C GLY A 225 4.51 24.22 -1.43
N PRO A 226 4.80 25.09 -2.41
CA PRO A 226 3.91 25.39 -3.52
C PRO A 226 3.88 24.23 -4.53
N LEU A 227 2.69 23.87 -5.02
CA LEU A 227 2.50 22.81 -6.02
C LEU A 227 3.16 23.14 -7.37
N TRP A 228 3.19 24.43 -7.73
CA TRP A 228 3.75 24.92 -9.00
C TRP A 228 5.28 24.93 -9.02
N GLN A 229 5.95 24.75 -7.88
CA GLN A 229 7.40 24.70 -7.83
C GLN A 229 7.89 23.46 -8.56
N GLU A 230 8.90 23.66 -9.42
CA GLU A 230 9.54 22.57 -10.16
C GLU A 230 10.01 21.47 -9.20
N GLY A 231 9.71 20.22 -9.54
CA GLY A 231 10.00 19.05 -8.71
C GLY A 231 9.10 18.86 -7.48
N ASN A 232 8.14 19.74 -7.21
CA ASN A 232 7.28 19.67 -6.01
C ASN A 232 5.87 19.13 -6.27
N GLY A 233 5.66 18.42 -7.39
CA GLY A 233 4.36 17.89 -7.79
C GLY A 233 3.76 16.88 -6.80
N ALA A 234 4.60 16.26 -5.95
CA ALA A 234 4.21 15.32 -4.89
C ALA A 234 3.17 15.91 -3.90
N VAL A 235 3.19 17.22 -3.68
CA VAL A 235 2.22 17.98 -2.86
C VAL A 235 0.77 17.76 -3.35
N GLY A 236 0.64 17.45 -4.64
CA GLY A 236 -0.61 17.10 -5.30
C GLY A 236 -1.36 15.94 -4.66
N TYR A 237 -0.66 15.02 -3.98
CA TYR A 237 -1.25 13.86 -3.31
C TYR A 237 -2.30 14.25 -2.26
N TYR A 238 -1.99 15.25 -1.43
CA TYR A 238 -2.97 15.78 -0.47
C TYR A 238 -3.89 16.81 -1.12
N ALA A 239 -3.39 17.56 -2.09
CA ALA A 239 -4.18 18.58 -2.78
C ALA A 239 -5.41 17.99 -3.50
N ARG A 240 -5.33 16.76 -4.02
CA ARG A 240 -6.44 16.10 -4.74
C ARG A 240 -7.72 15.93 -3.91
N ASP A 241 -7.59 15.91 -2.58
CA ASP A 241 -8.69 15.77 -1.61
C ASP A 241 -8.82 17.03 -0.75
N ALA A 242 -8.51 18.20 -1.33
CA ALA A 242 -8.65 19.50 -0.68
C ALA A 242 -10.04 19.67 -0.01
N GLY A 243 -10.03 20.01 1.28
CA GLY A 243 -11.25 20.15 2.08
C GLY A 243 -11.75 18.86 2.73
N MET A 244 -11.13 17.72 2.44
CA MET A 244 -11.49 16.39 2.97
C MET A 244 -10.25 15.67 3.55
N PRO A 245 -9.59 16.22 4.59
CA PRO A 245 -8.35 15.65 5.12
C PRO A 245 -8.55 14.29 5.81
N LEU A 246 -9.72 14.06 6.42
CA LEU A 246 -10.09 12.78 7.03
C LEU A 246 -10.25 11.69 5.97
N ASP A 247 -10.97 11.99 4.88
CA ASP A 247 -11.08 11.08 3.73
C ASP A 247 -9.72 10.78 3.10
N ASN A 248 -8.83 11.77 3.02
CA ASN A 248 -7.48 11.55 2.51
C ASN A 248 -6.71 10.54 3.40
N MET A 249 -6.85 10.62 4.72
CA MET A 249 -6.26 9.64 5.65
C MET A 249 -6.82 8.24 5.39
N SER A 250 -8.15 8.08 5.35
CA SER A 250 -8.80 6.78 5.06
C SER A 250 -8.34 6.21 3.73
N ASN A 251 -8.33 7.02 2.67
CA ASN A 251 -7.87 6.59 1.34
C ASN A 251 -6.38 6.21 1.35
N THR A 252 -5.54 6.92 2.10
CA THR A 252 -4.10 6.62 2.20
C THR A 252 -3.86 5.27 2.87
N VAL A 253 -4.54 5.00 3.98
CA VAL A 253 -4.47 3.71 4.67
C VAL A 253 -4.99 2.60 3.77
N ARG A 254 -6.09 2.82 3.06
CA ARG A 254 -6.63 1.86 2.09
C ARG A 254 -5.67 1.55 0.95
N ILE A 255 -5.10 2.58 0.32
CA ILE A 255 -4.20 2.41 -0.84
C ILE A 255 -2.89 1.72 -0.43
N PHE A 256 -2.28 2.10 0.70
CA PHE A 256 -0.94 1.62 1.02
C PHE A 256 -0.89 0.49 2.04
N LEU A 257 -1.91 0.36 2.88
CA LEU A 257 -2.00 -0.64 3.95
C LEU A 257 -3.18 -1.60 3.77
N GLY A 258 -3.94 -1.44 2.68
CA GLY A 258 -5.01 -2.37 2.31
C GLY A 258 -6.10 -2.45 3.37
N THR A 259 -6.32 -1.41 4.17
CA THR A 259 -7.24 -1.43 5.32
C THR A 259 -8.30 -0.34 5.16
N SER A 260 -9.56 -0.71 5.36
CA SER A 260 -10.69 0.22 5.34
C SER A 260 -10.87 0.88 6.71
N LEU A 261 -10.80 2.21 6.75
CA LEU A 261 -11.05 3.01 7.96
C LEU A 261 -12.19 4.02 7.77
N GLU A 262 -12.84 4.03 6.61
CA GLU A 262 -13.85 5.01 6.23
C GLU A 262 -15.02 5.05 7.22
N CYS A 263 -15.50 3.89 7.69
CA CYS A 263 -16.56 3.82 8.71
C CYS A 263 -16.08 4.33 10.07
N ALA A 264 -14.81 4.05 10.41
CA ALA A 264 -14.17 4.46 11.65
C ALA A 264 -14.08 5.99 11.82
N GLN A 265 -14.38 6.77 10.77
CA GLN A 265 -14.46 8.22 10.86
C GLN A 265 -15.59 8.71 11.77
N CYS A 266 -16.75 8.03 11.73
CA CYS A 266 -17.96 8.47 12.43
C CYS A 266 -18.35 7.57 13.60
N HIS A 267 -17.99 6.28 13.54
CA HIS A 267 -18.34 5.30 14.56
C HIS A 267 -17.31 4.16 14.56
N ASP A 268 -17.22 3.36 15.62
CA ASP A 268 -16.38 2.17 15.61
C ASP A 268 -16.74 1.27 14.42
N HIS A 269 -15.73 0.73 13.74
CA HIS A 269 -15.93 0.00 12.50
C HIS A 269 -16.87 -1.22 12.74
N PRO A 270 -17.94 -1.40 11.95
CA PRO A 270 -18.98 -2.38 12.29
C PRO A 270 -18.57 -3.84 11.99
N PHE A 271 -17.55 -4.02 11.15
CA PHE A 271 -17.08 -5.32 10.68
C PHE A 271 -15.58 -5.56 10.95
N ASP A 272 -14.92 -4.65 11.64
CA ASP A 272 -13.48 -4.72 11.92
C ASP A 272 -13.22 -4.11 13.30
N ARG A 273 -12.05 -4.35 13.89
CA ARG A 273 -11.72 -3.94 15.27
C ARG A 273 -11.39 -2.46 15.42
N TRP A 274 -11.34 -1.70 14.33
CA TRP A 274 -10.88 -0.32 14.34
C TRP A 274 -11.87 0.60 15.04
N THR A 275 -11.43 1.21 16.12
CA THR A 275 -12.24 2.20 16.85
C THR A 275 -12.18 3.57 16.17
N GLN A 276 -13.20 4.40 16.42
CA GLN A 276 -13.19 5.80 16.00
C GLN A 276 -11.99 6.53 16.59
N LYS A 277 -11.62 6.24 17.85
CA LYS A 277 -10.44 6.83 18.49
C LYS A 277 -9.16 6.56 17.69
N GLN A 278 -8.94 5.32 17.26
CA GLN A 278 -7.77 4.93 16.46
C GLN A 278 -7.76 5.59 15.09
N PHE A 279 -8.93 5.79 14.47
CA PHE A 279 -9.00 6.58 13.24
C PHE A 279 -8.50 8.02 13.46
N TYR A 280 -8.95 8.68 14.53
CA TYR A 280 -8.50 10.04 14.84
C TYR A 280 -7.01 10.07 15.24
N GLU A 281 -6.49 9.05 15.91
CA GLU A 281 -5.05 8.90 16.16
C GLU A 281 -4.23 8.84 14.85
N MET A 282 -4.73 8.15 13.83
CA MET A 282 -4.11 8.18 12.50
C MET A 282 -4.24 9.55 11.85
N ALA A 283 -5.45 10.14 11.87
CA ALA A 283 -5.72 11.46 11.28
C ALA A 283 -4.88 12.59 11.92
N ALA A 284 -4.45 12.43 13.18
CA ALA A 284 -3.58 13.39 13.86
C ALA A 284 -2.23 13.60 13.13
N TYR A 285 -1.72 12.62 12.38
CA TYR A 285 -0.51 12.79 11.57
C TYR A 285 -0.64 13.82 10.46
N THR A 286 -1.84 13.97 9.89
CA THR A 286 -2.08 14.89 8.77
C THR A 286 -2.88 16.11 9.21
N ASN A 287 -3.43 16.10 10.43
CA ASN A 287 -4.15 17.23 10.97
C ASN A 287 -3.27 18.48 11.04
N GLY A 288 -3.85 19.63 10.66
CA GLY A 288 -3.15 20.90 10.68
C GLY A 288 -2.21 21.16 9.50
N MET A 289 -2.15 20.28 8.48
CA MET A 289 -1.43 20.53 7.22
C MET A 289 -1.94 21.76 6.41
N GLY A 290 -2.95 22.45 6.94
CA GLY A 290 -3.52 23.67 6.38
C GLY A 290 -4.66 23.39 5.40
N ARG A 291 -5.29 24.47 4.93
CA ARG A 291 -6.00 24.39 3.66
C ARG A 291 -4.95 24.15 2.59
N VAL A 292 -5.29 23.41 1.55
CA VAL A 292 -4.50 23.28 0.31
C VAL A 292 -4.25 24.66 -0.35
N GLU A 293 -4.83 25.74 0.21
CA GLU A 293 -4.50 27.13 -0.03
C GLU A 293 -3.45 27.64 0.97
N ARG A 294 -2.25 27.92 0.48
CA ARG A 294 -1.14 28.50 1.23
C ARG A 294 -1.47 29.92 1.72
N LYS A 295 -1.09 30.24 2.95
CA LYS A 295 -1.31 31.57 3.57
C LYS A 295 -0.29 32.61 3.08
N ASP A 296 0.94 32.18 2.83
CA ASP A 296 2.10 33.04 2.59
C ASP A 296 2.65 32.91 1.16
N ALA A 297 1.76 32.92 0.16
CA ALA A 297 2.21 33.02 -1.22
C ALA A 297 2.79 34.44 -1.49
N PRO A 298 4.09 34.56 -1.83
CA PRO A 298 4.75 35.85 -2.02
C PRO A 298 4.01 36.71 -3.06
N HIS A 299 3.97 38.03 -2.84
CA HIS A 299 3.40 39.02 -3.76
C HIS A 299 1.89 38.89 -4.09
N ILE A 300 1.15 37.91 -3.56
CA ILE A 300 -0.30 37.81 -3.79
C ILE A 300 -1.04 39.04 -3.27
N LYS A 301 -0.63 39.61 -2.13
CA LYS A 301 -1.25 40.83 -1.59
C LYS A 301 -1.06 42.03 -2.52
N GLU A 302 0.13 42.18 -3.10
CA GLU A 302 0.45 43.23 -4.06
C GLU A 302 -0.30 43.03 -5.39
N MET A 303 -0.31 41.79 -5.91
CA MET A 303 -1.08 41.42 -7.10
C MET A 303 -2.58 41.68 -6.90
N ASN A 304 -3.14 41.30 -5.76
CA ASN A 304 -4.55 41.57 -5.43
C ASN A 304 -4.85 43.07 -5.39
N LYS A 305 -3.91 43.89 -4.90
CA LYS A 305 -4.03 45.35 -4.89
C LYS A 305 -4.01 45.91 -6.31
N LEU A 306 -3.01 45.54 -7.11
CA LEU A 306 -2.87 45.98 -8.50
C LEU A 306 -4.09 45.61 -9.35
N VAL A 307 -4.59 44.38 -9.22
CA VAL A 307 -5.77 43.93 -9.97
C VAL A 307 -7.03 44.66 -9.53
N ARG A 308 -7.22 44.93 -8.23
CA ARG A 308 -8.38 45.72 -7.76
C ARG A 308 -8.33 47.15 -8.29
N ASP A 309 -7.16 47.77 -8.29
CA ASP A 309 -6.97 49.14 -8.78
C ASP A 309 -7.23 49.22 -10.28
N GLU A 310 -6.77 48.22 -11.04
CA GLU A 310 -6.97 48.14 -12.48
C GLU A 310 -8.42 47.77 -12.84
N GLN A 311 -9.04 46.83 -12.14
CA GLN A 311 -10.46 46.48 -12.31
C GLN A 311 -11.37 47.70 -12.13
N ARG A 312 -11.12 48.53 -11.10
CA ARG A 312 -11.86 49.78 -10.87
C ARG A 312 -11.73 50.79 -12.00
N LYS A 313 -10.66 50.76 -12.79
CA LYS A 313 -10.52 51.60 -13.99
C LYS A 313 -11.38 51.05 -15.13
N TRP A 314 -11.34 49.75 -15.36
CA TRP A 314 -12.12 49.09 -16.44
C TRP A 314 -13.63 49.09 -16.18
N GLU A 315 -14.07 49.03 -14.92
CA GLU A 315 -15.48 49.18 -14.54
C GLU A 315 -16.03 50.59 -14.77
N LYS A 316 -15.15 51.60 -14.89
CA LYS A 316 -15.53 52.99 -15.24
C LYS A 316 -15.55 53.24 -16.75
N THR A 317 -15.06 52.31 -17.55
CA THR A 317 -15.12 52.36 -19.02
C THR A 317 -16.25 51.48 -19.55
N ASP A 318 -16.82 51.82 -20.72
CA ASP A 318 -17.91 51.09 -21.39
C ASP A 318 -17.53 49.69 -21.92
N ASN A 319 -16.52 49.04 -21.34
CA ASN A 319 -16.01 47.74 -21.76
C ASN A 319 -15.96 46.72 -20.61
N PRO A 320 -17.12 46.18 -20.18
CA PRO A 320 -17.22 45.21 -19.08
C PRO A 320 -16.55 43.86 -19.39
N GLU A 321 -16.26 43.56 -20.67
CA GLU A 321 -15.59 42.33 -21.07
C GLU A 321 -14.12 42.29 -20.62
N ASN A 322 -13.41 43.42 -20.69
CA ASN A 322 -12.02 43.51 -20.28
C ASN A 322 -11.85 43.39 -18.76
N ALA A 323 -12.75 43.99 -17.98
CA ALA A 323 -12.79 43.80 -16.52
C ALA A 323 -12.99 42.32 -16.16
N ARG A 324 -13.85 41.61 -16.91
CA ARG A 324 -14.06 40.17 -16.75
C ARG A 324 -12.81 39.37 -17.11
N LYS A 325 -12.17 39.62 -18.26
CA LYS A 325 -10.92 38.94 -18.66
C LYS A 325 -9.81 39.14 -17.64
N LEU A 326 -9.63 40.36 -17.13
CA LEU A 326 -8.65 40.67 -16.09
C LEU A 326 -8.92 39.90 -14.80
N ARG A 327 -10.18 39.87 -14.35
CA ARG A 327 -10.59 39.11 -13.17
C ARG A 327 -10.37 37.61 -13.36
N ASP A 328 -10.70 37.08 -14.53
CA ASP A 328 -10.57 35.66 -14.83
C ASP A 328 -9.07 35.27 -14.92
N ALA A 329 -8.21 36.12 -15.50
CA ALA A 329 -6.76 35.94 -15.52
C ALA A 329 -6.13 36.05 -14.12
N HIS A 330 -6.50 37.06 -13.33
CA HIS A 330 -6.05 37.21 -11.94
C HIS A 330 -6.44 36.00 -11.08
N ARG A 331 -7.68 35.52 -11.25
CA ARG A 331 -8.15 34.33 -10.56
C ARG A 331 -7.31 33.12 -10.94
N GLY A 332 -7.03 32.89 -12.22
CA GLY A 332 -6.17 31.80 -12.67
C GLY A 332 -4.77 31.85 -12.07
N ILE A 333 -4.13 33.02 -12.05
CA ILE A 333 -2.80 33.21 -11.43
C ILE A 333 -2.86 32.99 -9.92
N SER A 334 -3.87 33.54 -9.25
CA SER A 334 -4.03 33.37 -7.81
C SER A 334 -4.28 31.91 -7.43
N ASP A 335 -5.05 31.16 -8.22
CA ASP A 335 -5.36 29.77 -7.94
C ASP A 335 -4.11 28.90 -8.10
N LEU A 336 -3.28 29.16 -9.11
CA LEU A 336 -1.98 28.49 -9.27
C LEU A 336 -1.03 28.77 -8.11
N LEU A 337 -0.88 30.04 -7.71
CA LEU A 337 0.10 30.44 -6.69
C LEU A 337 -0.26 29.98 -5.27
N LYS A 338 -1.56 29.81 -4.99
CA LYS A 338 -2.04 29.43 -3.65
C LYS A 338 -2.00 27.94 -3.39
N VAL A 339 -1.98 27.09 -4.41
CA VAL A 339 -2.09 25.64 -4.18
C VAL A 339 -0.77 25.11 -3.63
N GLY A 340 -0.85 24.49 -2.45
CA GLY A 340 0.31 23.90 -1.79
C GLY A 340 0.01 23.46 -0.36
N LEU A 341 1.07 23.10 0.38
CA LEU A 341 0.99 22.68 1.78
C LEU A 341 2.02 23.44 2.60
N ASP A 342 1.57 24.22 3.58
CA ASP A 342 2.47 25.06 4.40
C ASP A 342 3.08 24.29 5.59
N ASP A 343 2.44 23.22 6.05
CA ASP A 343 2.74 22.60 7.35
C ASP A 343 2.86 21.08 7.23
N LEU A 344 3.78 20.47 8.00
CA LEU A 344 4.02 19.03 8.05
C LEU A 344 3.07 18.28 9.00
N GLY A 345 1.97 18.91 9.40
CA GLY A 345 0.99 18.36 10.34
C GLY A 345 1.42 18.56 11.79
N LYS A 346 0.43 18.76 12.66
CA LYS A 346 0.61 19.05 14.09
C LYS A 346 0.85 17.83 14.96
N GLY A 347 0.66 16.61 14.43
CA GLY A 347 0.74 15.36 15.20
C GLY A 347 -0.32 15.24 16.32
N SER A 348 -1.37 16.04 16.26
CA SER A 348 -2.44 16.08 17.25
C SER A 348 -3.77 16.47 16.62
N ILE A 349 -4.89 15.96 17.13
CA ILE A 349 -6.25 16.30 16.69
C ILE A 349 -7.20 16.27 17.90
N LYS A 350 -8.28 17.04 17.85
CA LYS A 350 -9.35 16.95 18.85
C LYS A 350 -10.43 16.01 18.36
N LEU A 351 -10.97 15.18 19.25
CA LEU A 351 -12.15 14.39 18.97
C LEU A 351 -13.38 15.28 18.71
N PRO A 352 -14.35 14.80 17.92
CA PRO A 352 -15.62 15.49 17.72
C PRO A 352 -16.37 15.74 19.04
N ASP A 353 -17.19 16.78 19.05
CA ASP A 353 -18.03 17.11 20.20
C ASP A 353 -19.15 16.06 20.43
N ASP A 354 -19.50 15.30 19.39
CA ASP A 354 -20.48 14.23 19.41
C ASP A 354 -19.87 12.83 19.62
N TYR A 355 -18.63 12.73 20.09
CA TYR A 355 -17.98 11.45 20.41
C TYR A 355 -18.75 10.67 21.50
N GLN A 356 -19.06 9.39 21.26
CA GLN A 356 -20.00 8.63 22.12
C GLN A 356 -19.41 7.39 22.82
N TYR A 357 -18.13 7.07 22.59
CA TYR A 357 -17.51 5.86 23.13
C TYR A 357 -16.84 6.12 24.49
N ASP A 358 -16.68 5.09 25.30
CA ASP A 358 -16.16 5.14 26.67
C ASP A 358 -14.62 5.19 26.77
N ASN A 359 -13.92 4.98 25.65
CA ASN A 359 -12.47 4.94 25.55
C ASN A 359 -11.80 6.33 25.39
N ALA A 360 -12.60 7.41 25.30
CA ALA A 360 -12.16 8.81 25.27
C ALA A 360 -13.33 9.76 25.56
N VAL A 361 -13.04 11.06 25.76
CA VAL A 361 -14.08 12.08 25.99
C VAL A 361 -14.20 13.05 24.80
N PRO A 362 -15.40 13.61 24.53
CA PRO A 362 -15.58 14.64 23.50
C PRO A 362 -14.59 15.80 23.64
N GLY A 363 -14.05 16.26 22.51
CA GLY A 363 -13.07 17.35 22.47
C GLY A 363 -11.67 17.01 23.02
N GLN A 364 -11.44 15.78 23.50
CA GLN A 364 -10.12 15.32 23.96
C GLN A 364 -9.09 15.48 22.84
N GLU A 365 -7.93 16.03 23.19
CA GLU A 365 -6.80 16.08 22.28
C GLU A 365 -6.11 14.71 22.24
N LEU A 366 -6.05 14.11 21.06
CA LEU A 366 -5.34 12.88 20.76
C LEU A 366 -4.00 13.22 20.09
N LYS A 367 -2.98 12.40 20.36
CA LYS A 367 -1.69 12.43 19.68
C LYS A 367 -1.65 11.37 18.59
N ALA A 368 -0.80 11.62 17.60
CA ALA A 368 -0.65 10.71 16.47
C ALA A 368 -0.07 9.36 16.90
N GLN A 369 -0.76 8.29 16.52
CA GLN A 369 -0.39 6.91 16.83
C GLN A 369 -0.69 6.00 15.66
N THR A 370 0.15 4.97 15.48
CA THR A 370 0.05 4.00 14.38
C THR A 370 -0.87 2.84 14.75
N ILE A 371 -1.64 2.37 13.77
CA ILE A 371 -2.60 1.26 13.93
C ILE A 371 -2.01 -0.14 13.72
N PHE A 372 -0.77 -0.23 13.20
CA PHE A 372 -0.06 -1.49 12.93
C PHE A 372 1.38 -1.46 13.41
N GLY A 373 1.94 -2.65 13.67
CA GLY A 373 3.35 -2.85 14.01
C GLY A 373 3.72 -2.23 15.36
N LEU A 374 5.00 -2.28 15.75
CA LEU A 374 5.48 -1.58 16.95
C LEU A 374 5.11 -0.10 16.82
N ALA A 375 4.43 0.42 17.84
CA ALA A 375 4.04 1.82 17.84
C ALA A 375 5.30 2.65 17.66
N ILE A 376 5.38 3.39 16.55
CA ILE A 376 6.26 4.55 16.55
C ILE A 376 5.56 5.52 17.49
N THR A 377 5.94 5.50 18.77
CA THR A 377 6.00 6.78 19.48
C THR A 377 6.87 7.62 18.60
N LEU A 378 6.20 8.59 17.97
CA LEU A 378 6.74 9.75 17.29
C LEU A 378 8.19 9.88 17.72
N ASP A 379 9.11 9.62 16.78
CA ASP A 379 10.56 9.78 16.95
C ASP A 379 10.80 10.90 17.96
N GLU A 380 11.71 10.76 18.93
CA GLU A 380 12.03 11.85 19.87
C GLU A 380 12.39 13.16 19.10
N ASN A 381 12.66 13.05 17.80
CA ASN A 381 12.83 14.13 16.81
C ASN A 381 11.56 14.65 16.09
N LEU A 382 10.33 14.28 16.50
CA LEU A 382 9.08 14.68 15.85
C LEU A 382 8.93 16.20 15.76
N GLU A 383 9.24 16.91 16.85
CA GLU A 383 9.18 18.38 16.88
C GLU A 383 10.12 19.02 15.85
N LYS A 384 11.20 18.31 15.44
CA LYS A 384 12.15 18.76 14.42
C LYS A 384 11.77 18.35 12.99
N GLN A 385 11.14 17.19 12.78
CA GLN A 385 10.88 16.66 11.42
C GLN A 385 9.43 16.86 10.93
N GLY A 386 8.46 17.05 11.81
CA GLY A 386 7.05 17.17 11.46
C GLY A 386 6.33 15.81 11.34
N SER A 387 5.06 15.78 11.73
CA SER A 387 4.31 14.52 11.91
C SER A 387 4.09 13.72 10.63
N ARG A 388 3.87 14.38 9.48
CA ARG A 388 3.72 13.72 8.18
C ARG A 388 5.01 13.03 7.71
N VAL A 389 6.19 13.56 8.04
CA VAL A 389 7.49 12.89 7.73
C VAL A 389 7.62 11.59 8.51
N SER A 390 7.26 11.63 9.81
CA SER A 390 7.25 10.42 10.65
C SER A 390 6.25 9.38 10.12
N TYR A 391 5.05 9.83 9.77
CA TYR A 391 4.03 8.97 9.17
C TYR A 391 4.50 8.33 7.85
N ALA A 392 5.06 9.12 6.95
CA ALA A 392 5.60 8.66 5.67
C ALA A 392 6.71 7.62 5.86
N THR A 393 7.60 7.86 6.83
CA THR A 393 8.71 6.97 7.16
C THR A 393 8.22 5.63 7.71
N TRP A 394 7.24 5.65 8.62
CA TRP A 394 6.59 4.46 9.13
C TRP A 394 5.86 3.67 8.04
N LEU A 395 5.00 4.37 7.28
CA LEU A 395 4.09 3.74 6.33
C LEU A 395 4.87 3.01 5.24
N ALA A 396 5.90 3.64 4.69
CA ALA A 396 6.75 3.04 3.66
C ALA A 396 8.04 2.42 4.23
N SER A 397 7.96 1.92 5.46
CA SER A 397 9.03 1.15 6.09
C SER A 397 8.96 -0.33 5.68
N PRO A 398 10.10 -1.01 5.44
CA PRO A 398 10.15 -2.46 5.37
C PRO A 398 9.65 -3.16 6.65
N ALA A 399 9.61 -2.46 7.78
CA ALA A 399 9.06 -2.98 9.03
C ALA A 399 7.54 -2.77 9.16
N ASN A 400 6.88 -2.16 8.17
CA ASN A 400 5.43 -2.06 8.16
C ASN A 400 4.84 -3.40 7.67
N PRO A 401 3.96 -4.06 8.45
CA PRO A 401 3.45 -5.39 8.12
C PRO A 401 2.53 -5.42 6.89
N ARG A 402 1.95 -4.28 6.51
CA ARG A 402 0.99 -4.21 5.40
C ARG A 402 1.61 -3.64 4.13
N PHE A 403 2.53 -2.68 4.23
CA PHE A 403 3.03 -1.92 3.07
C PHE A 403 3.57 -2.78 1.93
N SER A 404 4.58 -3.63 2.22
CA SER A 404 5.19 -4.52 1.24
C SER A 404 4.22 -5.59 0.75
N ASN A 405 3.39 -6.10 1.65
CA ASN A 405 2.42 -7.14 1.38
C ASN A 405 1.34 -6.67 0.38
N VAL A 406 0.78 -5.49 0.63
CA VAL A 406 -0.27 -4.88 -0.19
C VAL A 406 0.22 -4.59 -1.61
N ILE A 407 1.41 -3.99 -1.76
CA ILE A 407 1.94 -3.72 -3.10
C ILE A 407 2.29 -5.01 -3.86
N ALA A 408 2.89 -5.99 -3.19
CA ALA A 408 3.19 -7.29 -3.80
C ALA A 408 1.91 -8.01 -4.25
N ASN A 409 0.87 -8.05 -3.41
CA ASN A 409 -0.42 -8.65 -3.73
C ASN A 409 -1.15 -7.88 -4.85
N ARG A 410 -1.06 -6.54 -4.86
CA ARG A 410 -1.63 -5.70 -5.93
C ARG A 410 -0.98 -5.96 -7.28
N LEU A 411 0.34 -6.07 -7.33
CA LEU A 411 1.06 -6.39 -8.57
C LEU A 411 0.85 -7.84 -9.02
N TRP A 412 0.69 -8.77 -8.08
CA TRP A 412 0.24 -10.13 -8.36
C TRP A 412 -1.14 -10.11 -9.04
N LYS A 413 -2.13 -9.42 -8.44
CA LYS A 413 -3.47 -9.26 -9.03
C LYS A 413 -3.41 -8.60 -10.41
N LYS A 414 -2.61 -7.54 -10.59
CA LYS A 414 -2.45 -6.88 -11.90
C LYS A 414 -1.97 -7.86 -12.97
N THR A 415 -1.01 -8.73 -12.62
CA THR A 415 -0.44 -9.75 -13.51
C THR A 415 -1.43 -10.87 -13.82
N PHE A 416 -2.01 -11.49 -12.78
CA PHE A 416 -2.77 -12.75 -12.89
C PHE A 416 -4.30 -12.59 -12.92
N GLY A 417 -4.82 -11.40 -12.60
CA GLY A 417 -6.24 -11.07 -12.56
C GLY A 417 -6.91 -11.25 -11.19
N ILE A 418 -6.30 -12.04 -10.29
CA ILE A 418 -6.78 -12.32 -8.94
C ILE A 418 -5.65 -12.18 -7.93
N GLY A 419 -5.91 -11.54 -6.79
CA GLY A 419 -4.99 -11.42 -5.67
C GLY A 419 -4.81 -12.73 -4.90
N LEU A 420 -3.69 -12.87 -4.19
CA LEU A 420 -3.55 -13.91 -3.17
C LEU A 420 -4.42 -13.61 -1.95
N ILE A 421 -4.64 -12.32 -1.69
CA ILE A 421 -5.59 -11.79 -0.71
C ILE A 421 -6.59 -10.92 -1.46
N GLU A 422 -7.88 -11.12 -1.20
CA GLU A 422 -8.97 -10.37 -1.83
C GLU A 422 -10.01 -9.96 -0.78
N PRO A 423 -10.56 -8.74 -0.86
CA PRO A 423 -10.19 -7.66 -1.79
C PRO A 423 -8.82 -7.02 -1.45
N VAL A 424 -8.04 -6.65 -2.48
CA VAL A 424 -6.69 -6.05 -2.31
C VAL A 424 -6.67 -4.80 -1.42
N ASP A 425 -7.73 -4.01 -1.44
CA ASP A 425 -7.82 -2.75 -0.71
C ASP A 425 -8.66 -2.86 0.57
N ASN A 426 -9.03 -4.07 1.02
CA ASN A 426 -9.72 -4.26 2.30
C ASN A 426 -9.41 -5.65 2.89
N MET A 427 -8.23 -5.73 3.51
CA MET A 427 -7.65 -6.86 4.20
C MET A 427 -7.94 -6.74 5.69
N PHE A 428 -8.74 -7.66 6.22
CA PHE A 428 -8.98 -7.73 7.66
C PHE A 428 -7.76 -8.35 8.37
N ASP A 429 -7.73 -8.24 9.68
CA ASP A 429 -6.65 -8.80 10.49
C ASP A 429 -6.67 -10.32 10.54
N ASP A 430 -7.83 -10.91 10.30
CA ASP A 430 -8.01 -12.34 10.27
C ASP A 430 -7.88 -12.89 8.83
N THR A 431 -7.82 -12.04 7.81
CA THR A 431 -7.69 -12.46 6.40
C THR A 431 -6.37 -13.18 6.16
N MET A 432 -6.41 -14.33 5.50
CA MET A 432 -5.21 -15.09 5.14
C MET A 432 -5.02 -15.16 3.62
N PRO A 433 -3.78 -15.05 3.12
CA PRO A 433 -3.49 -15.32 1.71
C PRO A 433 -3.85 -16.77 1.37
N THR A 434 -4.44 -16.95 0.18
CA THR A 434 -4.73 -18.27 -0.39
C THR A 434 -3.48 -19.15 -0.47
N ASN A 435 -2.31 -18.56 -0.71
CA ASN A 435 -1.01 -19.22 -0.60
C ASN A 435 -0.06 -18.41 0.30
N PRO A 436 0.03 -18.69 1.61
CA PRO A 436 0.85 -17.93 2.55
C PRO A 436 2.35 -17.99 2.28
N GLU A 437 2.86 -19.15 1.87
CA GLU A 437 4.28 -19.34 1.53
C GLU A 437 4.67 -18.44 0.33
N LEU A 438 3.80 -18.39 -0.68
CA LEU A 438 3.98 -17.51 -1.84
C LEU A 438 3.88 -16.04 -1.46
N MET A 439 2.89 -15.65 -0.66
CA MET A 439 2.73 -14.26 -0.24
C MET A 439 3.97 -13.76 0.53
N LEU A 440 4.48 -14.55 1.46
CA LEU A 440 5.71 -14.25 2.20
C LEU A 440 6.92 -14.10 1.27
N HIS A 441 7.06 -14.99 0.28
CA HIS A 441 8.15 -14.88 -0.69
C HIS A 441 8.06 -13.59 -1.53
N LEU A 442 6.86 -13.24 -2.02
CA LEU A 442 6.64 -12.03 -2.80
C LEU A 442 6.92 -10.76 -1.99
N GLU A 443 6.55 -10.74 -0.71
CA GLU A 443 6.85 -9.64 0.21
C GLU A 443 8.36 -9.46 0.38
N LYS A 444 9.08 -10.54 0.71
CA LYS A 444 10.55 -10.51 0.84
C LYS A 444 11.23 -10.06 -0.44
N LEU A 445 10.76 -10.56 -1.58
CA LEU A 445 11.29 -10.18 -2.88
C LEU A 445 11.08 -8.68 -3.17
N MET A 446 9.93 -8.11 -2.82
CA MET A 446 9.66 -6.68 -2.96
C MET A 446 10.65 -5.83 -2.16
N VAL A 447 10.91 -6.22 -0.90
CA VAL A 447 11.88 -5.52 -0.04
C VAL A 447 13.30 -5.68 -0.57
N ALA A 448 13.70 -6.89 -0.95
CA ALA A 448 15.05 -7.18 -1.48
C ALA A 448 15.35 -6.43 -2.79
N LEU A 449 14.33 -6.21 -3.64
CA LEU A 449 14.45 -5.39 -4.84
C LEU A 449 14.48 -3.88 -4.55
N ASN A 450 14.47 -3.47 -3.28
CA ASN A 450 14.33 -2.09 -2.84
C ASN A 450 13.14 -1.41 -3.54
N TYR A 451 11.99 -2.11 -3.57
CA TYR A 451 10.75 -1.60 -4.13
C TYR A 451 10.82 -1.18 -5.62
N ASP A 452 11.71 -1.80 -6.40
CA ASP A 452 11.74 -1.70 -7.87
C ASP A 452 10.57 -2.48 -8.48
N LEU A 453 9.50 -1.75 -8.83
CA LEU A 453 8.28 -2.37 -9.35
C LEU A 453 8.48 -2.98 -10.74
N LYS A 454 9.36 -2.42 -11.58
CA LYS A 454 9.62 -2.95 -12.93
C LYS A 454 10.34 -4.29 -12.85
N GLU A 455 11.35 -4.42 -12.00
CA GLU A 455 12.03 -5.71 -11.79
C GLU A 455 11.12 -6.75 -11.14
N PHE A 456 10.27 -6.35 -10.19
CA PHE A 456 9.28 -7.26 -9.60
C PHE A 456 8.32 -7.81 -10.68
N LEU A 457 7.80 -6.94 -11.55
CA LEU A 457 6.96 -7.34 -12.68
C LEU A 457 7.72 -8.20 -13.70
N ARG A 458 8.99 -7.88 -13.96
CA ARG A 458 9.87 -8.67 -14.84
C ARG A 458 9.97 -10.12 -14.34
N ILE A 459 10.12 -10.33 -13.03
CA ILE A 459 10.08 -11.67 -12.43
C ILE A 459 8.73 -12.35 -12.67
N LEU A 460 7.62 -11.67 -12.36
CA LEU A 460 6.28 -12.26 -12.50
C LEU A 460 5.97 -12.66 -13.95
N TYR A 461 6.30 -11.82 -14.93
CA TYR A 461 6.06 -12.10 -16.35
C TYR A 461 6.97 -13.22 -16.91
N ASN A 462 8.09 -13.52 -16.25
CA ASN A 462 8.96 -14.63 -16.62
C ASN A 462 8.57 -15.98 -15.97
N THR A 463 7.59 -16.01 -15.06
CA THR A 463 7.07 -17.27 -14.48
C THR A 463 6.39 -18.14 -15.53
N LYS A 464 6.46 -19.48 -15.37
CA LYS A 464 5.62 -20.41 -16.13
C LYS A 464 4.14 -20.18 -15.81
N ALA A 465 3.79 -19.79 -14.58
CA ALA A 465 2.43 -19.41 -14.23
C ALA A 465 1.86 -18.35 -15.19
N PHE A 466 2.62 -17.28 -15.49
CA PHE A 466 2.19 -16.25 -16.45
C PHE A 466 2.18 -16.74 -17.89
N GLN A 467 3.00 -17.74 -18.23
CA GLN A 467 3.10 -18.29 -19.58
C GLN A 467 2.12 -19.42 -19.89
N ARG A 468 1.33 -19.89 -18.90
CA ARG A 468 0.33 -20.95 -19.07
C ARG A 468 -1.00 -20.43 -19.60
N LYS A 469 -1.83 -21.31 -20.14
CA LYS A 469 -3.21 -20.99 -20.52
C LYS A 469 -3.98 -20.52 -19.29
N ALA A 470 -4.74 -19.45 -19.45
CA ALA A 470 -5.68 -18.99 -18.43
C ALA A 470 -6.87 -19.96 -18.37
N VAL A 471 -7.57 -19.98 -17.24
CA VAL A 471 -8.84 -20.68 -17.12
C VAL A 471 -9.91 -19.87 -17.86
N ALA A 472 -10.77 -20.52 -18.65
CA ALA A 472 -11.78 -19.85 -19.47
C ALA A 472 -13.05 -19.44 -18.70
N ARG A 473 -13.24 -19.96 -17.49
CA ARG A 473 -14.34 -19.57 -16.58
C ARG A 473 -13.90 -18.45 -15.65
N ASP A 474 -14.85 -17.65 -15.24
CA ASP A 474 -14.66 -16.70 -14.15
C ASP A 474 -14.32 -17.44 -12.86
N VAL A 475 -13.35 -16.91 -12.12
CA VAL A 475 -12.95 -17.43 -10.83
C VAL A 475 -13.37 -16.40 -9.79
N MET A 476 -14.30 -16.78 -8.91
CA MET A 476 -14.68 -15.93 -7.79
C MET A 476 -13.52 -15.83 -6.81
N ALA A 477 -13.19 -14.59 -6.42
CA ALA A 477 -12.25 -14.33 -5.35
C ALA A 477 -12.76 -14.94 -4.04
N ARG A 478 -11.87 -15.59 -3.29
CA ARG A 478 -12.19 -16.25 -2.01
C ARG A 478 -11.08 -16.01 -1.02
N ASP A 479 -11.47 -15.79 0.23
CA ASP A 479 -10.56 -15.89 1.37
C ASP A 479 -10.09 -17.35 1.52
N ALA A 480 -8.87 -17.58 1.99
CA ALA A 480 -8.39 -18.90 2.38
C ALA A 480 -9.31 -19.58 3.43
N LYS A 481 -10.04 -18.79 4.22
CA LYS A 481 -11.04 -19.26 5.20
C LYS A 481 -12.42 -19.58 4.60
N ASP A 482 -12.66 -19.28 3.32
CA ASP A 482 -13.95 -19.58 2.70
C ASP A 482 -14.11 -21.11 2.51
N GLU A 483 -14.76 -21.73 3.49
CA GLU A 483 -15.10 -23.16 3.50
C GLU A 483 -16.37 -23.47 2.68
N THR A 484 -17.08 -22.45 2.20
CA THR A 484 -18.34 -22.63 1.47
C THR A 484 -18.08 -23.22 0.09
N MET A 485 -18.89 -24.21 -0.31
CA MET A 485 -18.74 -24.77 -1.64
C MET A 485 -19.04 -23.72 -2.73
N PRO A 486 -18.36 -23.76 -3.88
CA PRO A 486 -18.75 -22.96 -5.03
C PRO A 486 -20.22 -23.19 -5.40
N PRO A 487 -20.97 -22.14 -5.78
CA PRO A 487 -22.35 -22.29 -6.24
C PRO A 487 -22.47 -23.21 -7.49
N GLU A 488 -21.34 -23.48 -8.16
CA GLU A 488 -21.22 -24.39 -9.29
C GLU A 488 -21.21 -25.89 -8.92
N VAL A 489 -21.11 -26.22 -7.62
CA VAL A 489 -21.21 -27.62 -7.15
C VAL A 489 -22.67 -28.05 -7.23
N LYS A 490 -23.01 -28.78 -8.29
CA LYS A 490 -24.41 -29.18 -8.58
C LYS A 490 -24.98 -30.22 -7.61
N TRP A 491 -24.16 -31.03 -6.94
CA TRP A 491 -24.64 -32.08 -6.04
C TRP A 491 -23.67 -32.32 -4.88
N VAL A 492 -24.22 -32.43 -3.67
CA VAL A 492 -23.60 -33.00 -2.47
C VAL A 492 -24.55 -34.09 -1.98
N VAL A 493 -24.08 -35.33 -1.86
CA VAL A 493 -24.97 -36.49 -1.65
C VAL A 493 -25.38 -36.65 -0.17
N ALA A 494 -24.61 -36.15 0.79
CA ALA A 494 -25.03 -35.85 2.17
C ALA A 494 -23.85 -35.25 2.98
N GLY A 495 -24.17 -34.56 4.07
CA GLY A 495 -23.27 -34.11 5.14
C GLY A 495 -24.12 -33.75 6.37
N PRO A 496 -23.57 -33.58 7.58
CA PRO A 496 -24.35 -33.39 8.81
C PRO A 496 -25.28 -32.15 8.79
N HIS A 497 -25.04 -31.22 7.87
CA HIS A 497 -25.92 -30.10 7.55
C HIS A 497 -26.22 -30.06 6.05
N PRO A 498 -27.25 -30.77 5.56
CA PRO A 498 -27.60 -30.79 4.13
C PRO A 498 -28.04 -29.42 3.60
N SER A 499 -28.41 -28.48 4.48
CA SER A 499 -28.70 -27.09 4.15
C SER A 499 -27.46 -26.18 4.04
N ASN A 500 -26.26 -26.65 4.42
CA ASN A 500 -25.03 -25.85 4.38
C ASN A 500 -23.76 -26.72 4.17
N PRO A 501 -23.52 -27.22 2.93
CA PRO A 501 -22.41 -28.12 2.65
C PRO A 501 -21.04 -27.42 2.66
N LYS A 502 -20.07 -28.01 3.40
CA LYS A 502 -18.68 -27.55 3.48
C LYS A 502 -17.75 -28.33 2.54
N ARG A 503 -16.59 -27.76 2.19
CA ARG A 503 -15.57 -28.30 1.26
C ARG A 503 -14.99 -29.69 1.61
N LEU A 504 -15.20 -30.18 2.84
CA LEU A 504 -14.73 -31.48 3.34
C LEU A 504 -15.88 -32.40 3.77
N SER A 505 -17.11 -32.11 3.35
CA SER A 505 -18.24 -33.03 3.55
C SER A 505 -17.91 -34.33 2.83
N VAL A 506 -17.62 -35.38 3.59
CA VAL A 506 -17.27 -36.71 3.06
C VAL A 506 -18.55 -37.36 2.52
N PRO A 507 -18.49 -38.13 1.41
CA PRO A 507 -19.62 -38.93 0.92
C PRO A 507 -20.20 -39.89 1.97
#